data_AF-A0A351J034-F1
#
_entry.id   AF-A0A351J034-F1
#
_cell.length_a   1.000
_cell.length_b   1.000
_cell.length_c   1.000
_cell.angle_alpha   90.00
_cell.angle_beta   90.00
_cell.angle_gamma   90.00
#
_symmetry.space_group_name_H-M   'P 1'
#
loop_
_entity.id
_entity.type
_entity.pdbx_description
1 polymer ?
#
loop_
_entity_poly.entity_id
_entity_poly.type
_entity_poly.pdbx_seq_one_letter_code
_entity_poly.pdbx_strand_id
1 'polypeptide(L)'
;MLPFDFPPTDYLFSACPADGVIRTLQPKEIACSEEYTVFDVGENITGYPIIRLKEGCEGEVCLLFAETAKEDGHLCETTMHKQKEVFLTDALHPLMHPRFVWFGFRYFSVTNNAYPIECRVIHTKTDVTSSFASSSLNLNWLYDAYIRTQLCNMHTGIPSDCPHLERRGYTGDGQLTCEAAMLLLDAKEFYRKWIYDISDCQDRLTGHVQYTAPYTHSGGGPGGWGCAMVEVPYLFYQTYGETGPMADLYPQMLFYFQYLDAHSEEDLIVSDRPLEWCLGDWCTPDPIAIPAPYVNNYFYIKSLYRVKEMAATLGYVQDIPLLEEKIRIKTAALIKAYWDEKTGNFAGNVQGANGFALDLGLGDERTQRNMVEKYRASGEYDTGIFGTDVVTRVLFERGEGELAIQLLTSEKKNSFSTMRVAGATTLWEYWYGKRSHSHPMFGAVTRYLFRYILGIQQTKDSVGYENLRIAPCPGGIECATGSLLLPCGRVSVSFEQQKDAVSFAITLPEGKTAAFVWGKHDRLLQGGENRFIV
;
A
#
# COMPACT_ATOMS: atom_id res chain seq x y z
N MET A 1 -35.49 25.40 7.80
CA MET A 1 -35.51 23.93 7.89
C MET A 1 -35.42 23.40 6.46
N LEU A 2 -34.28 22.83 6.09
CA LEU A 2 -34.17 22.15 4.79
C LEU A 2 -34.99 20.85 4.88
N PRO A 3 -35.86 20.55 3.90
CA PRO A 3 -36.67 19.35 3.89
C PRO A 3 -35.86 18.24 3.23
N PHE A 4 -34.91 17.67 3.97
CA PHE A 4 -34.31 16.40 3.58
C PHE A 4 -34.56 15.45 4.74
N ASP A 5 -35.49 14.51 4.54
CA ASP A 5 -35.51 13.27 5.32
C ASP A 5 -34.19 12.58 5.02
N PHE A 6 -33.21 12.79 5.90
CA PHE A 6 -31.98 12.02 5.86
C PHE A 6 -32.37 10.54 6.00
N PRO A 7 -31.74 9.62 5.26
CA PRO A 7 -31.95 8.20 5.49
C PRO A 7 -31.70 7.89 6.97
N PRO A 8 -32.40 6.91 7.56
CA PRO A 8 -32.11 6.46 8.92
C PRO A 8 -30.61 6.20 9.05
N THR A 9 -29.94 7.03 9.85
CA THR A 9 -28.48 7.02 10.01
C THR A 9 -28.17 6.77 11.46
N ASP A 10 -27.33 5.78 11.72
CA ASP A 10 -26.81 5.53 13.06
C ASP A 10 -25.69 6.51 13.36
N TYR A 11 -25.77 7.16 14.53
CA TYR A 11 -24.72 8.05 15.02
C TYR A 11 -23.80 7.25 15.94
N LEU A 12 -22.57 7.02 15.49
CA LEU A 12 -21.58 6.24 16.21
C LEU A 12 -20.36 7.10 16.58
N PHE A 13 -19.79 6.86 17.76
CA PHE A 13 -18.48 7.41 18.10
C PHE A 13 -17.41 6.63 17.34
N SER A 14 -16.54 7.35 16.63
CA SER A 14 -15.38 6.76 15.98
C SER A 14 -14.11 7.11 16.73
N ALA A 15 -13.27 6.10 17.01
CA ALA A 15 -11.93 6.28 17.53
C ALA A 15 -10.90 6.59 16.41
N CYS A 16 -11.33 6.62 15.15
CA CYS A 16 -10.47 6.97 14.03
C CYS A 16 -9.91 8.40 14.22
N PRO A 17 -8.58 8.59 14.08
CA PRO A 17 -8.00 9.92 14.15
C PRO A 17 -8.59 10.84 13.08
N ALA A 18 -8.74 12.11 13.43
CA ALA A 18 -9.21 13.15 12.52
C ALA A 18 -8.05 13.76 11.73
N ASP A 19 -8.37 14.36 10.59
CA ASP A 19 -7.44 15.20 9.84
C ASP A 19 -6.98 16.41 10.66
N GLY A 20 -5.75 16.85 10.43
CA GLY A 20 -5.25 18.09 10.99
C GLY A 20 -4.02 18.60 10.26
N VAL A 21 -3.61 19.83 10.62
CA VAL A 21 -2.33 20.38 10.16
C VAL A 21 -1.21 19.65 10.89
N ILE A 22 -0.35 18.99 10.14
CA ILE A 22 0.72 18.13 10.66
C ILE A 22 2.03 18.89 10.74
N ARG A 23 2.32 19.67 9.70
CA ARG A 23 3.50 20.53 9.62
C ARG A 23 3.30 21.65 8.60
N THR A 24 4.23 22.59 8.63
CA THR A 24 4.24 23.77 7.78
C THR A 24 5.51 23.78 6.94
N LEU A 25 5.39 24.11 5.66
CA LEU A 25 6.49 24.19 4.69
C LEU A 25 6.60 25.60 4.11
N GLN A 26 7.81 25.99 3.74
CA GLN A 26 8.11 27.27 3.11
C GLN A 26 8.27 27.08 1.60
N PRO A 27 7.34 27.58 0.78
CA PRO A 27 7.41 27.43 -0.66
C PRO A 27 8.50 28.34 -1.26
N LYS A 28 9.18 27.86 -2.30
CA LYS A 28 10.22 28.61 -3.02
C LYS A 28 9.71 29.04 -4.38
N GLU A 29 9.87 30.30 -4.73
CA GLU A 29 9.62 30.79 -6.08
C GLU A 29 10.56 30.11 -7.08
N ILE A 30 10.01 29.62 -8.19
CA ILE A 30 10.78 28.92 -9.25
C ILE A 30 10.56 29.50 -10.65
N ALA A 31 9.44 30.20 -10.89
CA ALA A 31 9.14 30.85 -12.15
C ALA A 31 8.16 32.02 -11.94
N CYS A 32 8.20 33.01 -12.81
CA CYS A 32 7.32 34.18 -12.76
C CYS A 32 6.89 34.58 -14.18
N SER A 33 5.64 35.00 -14.33
CA SER A 33 5.07 35.61 -15.54
C SER A 33 4.53 37.01 -15.22
N GLU A 34 3.94 37.69 -16.20
CA GLU A 34 3.27 38.97 -15.96
C GLU A 34 2.05 38.84 -15.02
N GLU A 35 1.36 37.70 -15.06
CA GLU A 35 0.08 37.49 -14.34
C GLU A 35 0.23 36.72 -13.02
N TYR A 36 1.15 35.76 -12.94
CA TYR A 36 1.31 34.87 -11.79
C TYR A 36 2.77 34.44 -11.56
N THR A 37 3.03 33.98 -10.33
CA THR A 37 4.29 33.39 -9.86
C THR A 37 4.07 31.93 -9.49
N VAL A 38 5.02 31.04 -9.80
CA VAL A 38 4.99 29.60 -9.48
C VAL A 38 5.96 29.29 -8.34
N PHE A 39 5.50 28.43 -7.44
CA PHE A 39 6.23 28.02 -6.26
C PHE A 39 6.37 26.50 -6.16
N ASP A 40 7.54 26.03 -5.71
CA ASP A 40 7.83 24.64 -5.32
C ASP A 40 7.83 24.51 -3.79
N VAL A 41 7.02 23.60 -3.24
CA VAL A 41 7.00 23.30 -1.80
C VAL A 41 8.14 22.35 -1.40
N GLY A 42 8.86 21.81 -2.38
CA GLY A 42 9.98 20.87 -2.25
C GLY A 42 9.56 19.41 -2.31
N GLU A 43 8.26 19.14 -2.12
CA GLU A 43 7.69 17.81 -2.07
C GLU A 43 6.20 17.78 -2.37
N ASN A 44 5.74 16.65 -2.90
CA ASN A 44 4.32 16.41 -3.13
C ASN A 44 3.62 16.16 -1.78
N ILE A 45 2.61 16.96 -1.49
CA ILE A 45 1.87 16.99 -0.22
C ILE A 45 0.37 17.00 -0.46
N THR A 46 -0.39 16.68 0.58
CA THR A 46 -1.78 17.12 0.72
C THR A 46 -1.89 18.31 1.64
N GLY A 47 -2.70 19.30 1.26
CA GLY A 47 -2.92 20.48 2.09
C GLY A 47 -3.31 21.72 1.31
N TYR A 48 -2.86 22.89 1.79
CA TYR A 48 -3.13 24.16 1.16
C TYR A 48 -2.10 25.25 1.54
N PRO A 49 -1.89 26.28 0.68
CA PRO A 49 -1.10 27.44 1.02
C PRO A 49 -1.90 28.45 1.87
N ILE A 50 -1.20 29.18 2.72
CA ILE A 50 -1.68 30.42 3.34
C ILE A 50 -1.21 31.58 2.47
N ILE A 51 -2.15 32.35 1.95
CA ILE A 51 -1.89 33.42 0.99
C ILE A 51 -2.03 34.77 1.68
N ARG A 52 -1.14 35.70 1.33
CA ARG A 52 -1.24 37.10 1.69
C ARG A 52 -1.44 37.98 0.47
N LEU A 53 -2.42 38.86 0.54
CA LEU A 53 -2.60 39.94 -0.43
C LEU A 53 -1.48 40.98 -0.28
N LYS A 54 -0.93 41.46 -1.39
CA LYS A 54 0.06 42.56 -1.36
C LYS A 54 -0.62 43.86 -0.92
N GLU A 55 0.15 44.71 -0.24
CA GLU A 55 -0.35 46.00 0.24
C GLU A 55 -0.85 46.87 -0.93
N GLY A 56 -2.06 47.43 -0.79
CA GLY A 56 -2.69 48.25 -1.83
C GLY A 56 -3.27 47.47 -3.01
N CYS A 57 -3.20 46.14 -3.04
CA CYS A 57 -3.88 45.32 -4.03
C CYS A 57 -5.30 44.92 -3.60
N GLU A 58 -6.16 44.65 -4.58
CA GLU A 58 -7.52 44.12 -4.42
C GLU A 58 -7.86 43.17 -5.58
N GLY A 59 -9.09 42.64 -5.59
CA GLY A 59 -9.63 41.85 -6.72
C GLY A 59 -9.55 40.34 -6.53
N GLU A 60 -9.37 39.62 -7.64
CA GLU A 60 -9.31 38.15 -7.65
C GLU A 60 -7.89 37.67 -7.33
N VAL A 61 -7.76 36.72 -6.41
CA VAL A 61 -6.54 35.94 -6.19
C VAL A 61 -6.80 34.50 -6.59
N CYS A 62 -6.10 34.03 -7.62
CA CYS A 62 -6.28 32.69 -8.17
C CYS A 62 -5.07 31.82 -7.85
N LEU A 63 -5.36 30.59 -7.40
CA LEU A 63 -4.38 29.54 -7.18
C LEU A 63 -4.64 28.38 -8.12
N LEU A 64 -3.57 27.85 -8.72
CA LEU A 64 -3.58 26.62 -9.49
C LEU A 64 -2.54 25.67 -8.90
N PHE A 65 -2.82 24.38 -8.91
CA PHE A 65 -1.98 23.37 -8.27
C PHE A 65 -1.57 22.30 -9.26
N ALA A 66 -0.37 21.74 -9.12
CA ALA A 66 0.14 20.63 -9.92
C ALA A 66 1.09 19.74 -9.11
N GLU A 67 1.18 18.45 -9.48
CA GLU A 67 2.17 17.54 -8.89
C GLU A 67 3.56 17.69 -9.56
N THR A 68 3.61 18.18 -10.80
CA THR A 68 4.86 18.38 -11.57
C THR A 68 4.96 19.77 -12.19
N ALA A 69 6.20 20.16 -12.52
CA ALA A 69 6.53 21.37 -13.28
C ALA A 69 7.20 21.00 -14.61
N LYS A 70 7.12 21.90 -15.58
CA LYS A 70 7.84 21.84 -16.86
C LYS A 70 9.29 22.27 -16.67
N GLU A 71 10.13 22.08 -17.69
CA GLU A 71 11.54 22.48 -17.66
C GLU A 71 11.75 24.00 -17.44
N ASP A 72 10.78 24.82 -17.87
CA ASP A 72 10.76 26.27 -17.66
C ASP A 72 10.29 26.69 -16.25
N GLY A 73 9.98 25.73 -15.36
CA GLY A 73 9.51 25.96 -14.01
C GLY A 73 8.00 26.24 -13.89
N HIS A 74 7.27 26.36 -14.99
CA HIS A 74 5.82 26.54 -14.94
C HIS A 74 5.07 25.24 -14.65
N LEU A 75 3.83 25.34 -14.16
CA LEU A 75 3.00 24.17 -13.85
C LEU A 75 2.82 23.27 -15.07
N CYS A 76 2.88 21.95 -14.86
CA CYS A 76 2.57 20.98 -15.90
C CYS A 76 1.06 20.74 -15.95
N GLU A 77 0.44 21.07 -17.08
CA GLU A 77 -1.01 21.07 -17.24
C GLU A 77 -1.64 19.67 -17.09
N THR A 78 -0.87 18.63 -17.41
CA THR A 78 -1.33 17.23 -17.33
C THR A 78 -1.44 16.70 -15.90
N THR A 79 -0.80 17.36 -14.91
CA THR A 79 -0.85 17.00 -13.49
C THR A 79 -1.59 18.03 -12.63
N MET A 80 -2.20 19.04 -13.27
CA MET A 80 -3.02 20.03 -12.57
C MET A 80 -4.39 19.50 -12.16
N HIS A 81 -4.99 18.66 -13.02
CA HIS A 81 -6.28 18.00 -12.77
C HIS A 81 -7.40 18.94 -12.28
N LYS A 82 -7.43 20.17 -12.82
CA LYS A 82 -8.40 21.23 -12.49
C LYS A 82 -8.42 21.67 -11.02
N GLN A 83 -7.39 21.36 -10.26
CA GLN A 83 -7.23 21.88 -8.90
C GLN A 83 -7.05 23.41 -8.95
N LYS A 84 -8.06 24.14 -8.46
CA LYS A 84 -8.11 25.60 -8.48
C LYS A 84 -8.76 26.12 -7.19
N GLU A 85 -8.25 27.22 -6.66
CA GLU A 85 -8.90 28.01 -5.61
C GLU A 85 -8.95 29.47 -6.05
N VAL A 86 -10.04 30.17 -5.72
CA VAL A 86 -10.20 31.59 -6.02
C VAL A 86 -10.70 32.33 -4.79
N PHE A 87 -9.98 33.38 -4.41
CA PHE A 87 -10.43 34.33 -3.39
C PHE A 87 -10.82 35.65 -4.05
N LEU A 88 -11.98 36.19 -3.65
CA LEU A 88 -12.37 37.57 -3.96
C LEU A 88 -12.09 38.40 -2.71
N THR A 89 -11.18 39.36 -2.82
CA THR A 89 -10.74 40.16 -1.68
C THR A 89 -11.27 41.60 -1.73
N ASP A 90 -11.60 42.12 -0.55
CA ASP A 90 -12.00 43.50 -0.26
C ASP A 90 -10.86 44.34 0.37
N ALA A 91 -9.63 43.82 0.34
CA ALA A 91 -8.43 44.36 0.98
C ALA A 91 -8.47 44.48 2.53
N LEU A 92 -9.61 44.24 3.18
CA LEU A 92 -9.75 44.26 4.64
C LEU A 92 -9.17 43.00 5.30
N HIS A 93 -9.19 41.89 4.57
CA HIS A 93 -8.72 40.58 5.03
C HIS A 93 -7.52 40.12 4.19
N PRO A 94 -6.28 40.50 4.55
CA PRO A 94 -5.12 40.22 3.71
C PRO A 94 -4.69 38.76 3.75
N LEU A 95 -5.16 37.95 4.71
CA LEU A 95 -4.80 36.54 4.85
C LEU A 95 -5.94 35.62 4.42
N MET A 96 -5.64 34.68 3.53
CA MET A 96 -6.62 33.80 2.89
C MET A 96 -6.11 32.37 2.86
N HIS A 97 -7.01 31.41 3.14
CA HIS A 97 -6.75 29.98 2.97
C HIS A 97 -8.08 29.21 2.86
N PRO A 98 -8.10 28.05 2.18
CA PRO A 98 -9.30 27.23 2.08
C PRO A 98 -9.62 26.53 3.41
N ARG A 99 -10.90 26.16 3.61
CA ARG A 99 -11.38 25.44 4.81
C ARG A 99 -12.01 24.07 4.52
N PHE A 100 -12.66 23.92 3.37
CA PHE A 100 -13.46 22.73 3.04
C PHE A 100 -12.88 21.92 1.88
N VAL A 101 -11.59 22.14 1.57
CA VAL A 101 -10.88 21.43 0.51
C VAL A 101 -9.40 21.30 0.91
N TRP A 102 -8.79 20.21 0.48
CA TRP A 102 -7.34 20.08 0.36
C TRP A 102 -6.99 19.80 -1.11
N PHE A 103 -5.75 20.13 -1.45
CA PHE A 103 -5.15 19.88 -2.75
C PHE A 103 -4.00 18.88 -2.59
N GLY A 104 -3.76 18.07 -3.62
CA GLY A 104 -2.57 17.22 -3.73
C GLY A 104 -1.61 17.86 -4.74
N PHE A 105 -0.47 18.36 -4.27
CA PHE A 105 0.44 19.15 -5.08
C PHE A 105 1.86 19.22 -4.51
N ARG A 106 2.81 19.46 -5.40
CA ARG A 106 4.15 19.94 -5.06
C ARG A 106 4.36 21.39 -5.51
N TYR A 107 3.74 21.74 -6.64
CA TYR A 107 3.87 23.04 -7.27
C TYR A 107 2.52 23.74 -7.27
N PHE A 108 2.53 25.06 -7.13
CA PHE A 108 1.32 25.86 -7.27
C PHE A 108 1.65 27.26 -7.78
N SER A 109 0.70 27.90 -8.45
CA SER A 109 0.82 29.30 -8.85
C SER A 109 -0.06 30.21 -8.00
N VAL A 110 0.34 31.47 -7.90
CA VAL A 110 -0.40 32.55 -7.24
C VAL A 110 -0.39 33.76 -8.17
N THR A 111 -1.53 34.42 -8.36
CA THR A 111 -1.60 35.69 -9.07
C THR A 111 -0.70 36.75 -8.41
N ASN A 112 -0.08 37.60 -9.23
CA ASN A 112 0.98 38.51 -8.77
C ASN A 112 0.51 39.63 -7.80
N ASN A 113 -0.79 39.77 -7.56
CA ASN A 113 -1.35 40.64 -6.52
C ASN A 113 -1.28 40.03 -5.11
N ALA A 114 -0.83 38.78 -4.97
CA ALA A 114 -0.67 38.09 -3.69
C ALA A 114 0.64 37.27 -3.66
N TYR A 115 0.95 36.67 -2.50
CA TYR A 115 2.09 35.77 -2.31
C TYR A 115 1.83 34.75 -1.19
N PRO A 116 2.42 33.55 -1.25
CA PRO A 116 2.28 32.57 -0.18
C PRO A 116 3.18 32.90 1.02
N ILE A 117 2.69 32.66 2.22
CA ILE A 117 3.47 32.73 3.47
C ILE A 117 4.02 31.36 3.84
N GLU A 118 3.20 30.33 3.67
CA GLU A 118 3.50 28.96 4.07
C GLU A 118 2.54 28.00 3.36
N CYS A 119 2.89 26.72 3.32
CA CYS A 119 2.00 25.63 2.96
C CYS A 119 1.76 24.74 4.18
N ARG A 120 0.49 24.47 4.49
CA ARG A 120 0.11 23.58 5.58
C ARG A 120 -0.13 22.19 5.03
N VAL A 121 0.62 21.21 5.51
CA VAL A 121 0.44 19.80 5.20
C VAL A 121 -0.68 19.25 6.09
N ILE A 122 -1.67 18.61 5.49
CA ILE A 122 -2.84 18.08 6.17
C ILE A 122 -3.04 16.64 5.75
N HIS A 123 -3.24 15.79 6.74
CA HIS A 123 -3.78 14.45 6.60
C HIS A 123 -4.30 14.00 7.96
N THR A 124 -4.79 12.77 8.05
CA THR A 124 -5.12 12.11 9.32
C THR A 124 -3.95 12.24 10.30
N LYS A 125 -4.22 12.63 11.56
CA LYS A 125 -3.21 12.71 12.62
C LYS A 125 -2.74 11.32 13.04
N THR A 126 -1.85 10.77 12.24
CA THR A 126 -1.24 9.46 12.43
C THR A 126 0.27 9.62 12.58
N ASP A 127 0.82 9.04 13.65
CA ASP A 127 2.26 9.06 13.89
C ASP A 127 2.99 8.03 13.01
N VAL A 128 4.20 8.36 12.57
CA VAL A 128 5.11 7.40 11.95
C VAL A 128 5.77 6.60 13.06
N THR A 129 5.46 5.30 13.12
CA THR A 129 5.89 4.40 14.18
C THR A 129 7.12 3.56 13.80
N SER A 130 7.62 3.75 12.58
CA SER A 130 8.82 3.12 12.05
C SER A 130 9.99 4.09 11.80
N SER A 131 11.18 3.52 11.61
CA SER A 131 12.35 4.24 11.08
C SER A 131 13.17 3.31 10.19
N PHE A 132 13.74 3.80 9.10
CA PHE A 132 14.62 3.00 8.23
C PHE A 132 15.74 3.86 7.64
N ALA A 133 16.94 3.28 7.56
CA ALA A 133 18.07 3.81 6.82
C ALA A 133 18.98 2.65 6.37
N SER A 134 19.66 2.81 5.25
CA SER A 134 20.58 1.81 4.69
C SER A 134 21.67 2.47 3.84
N SER A 135 22.64 1.68 3.40
CA SER A 135 23.62 2.10 2.39
C SER A 135 23.02 2.27 0.99
N SER A 136 21.78 1.80 0.73
CA SER A 136 21.10 1.97 -0.55
C SER A 136 20.22 3.21 -0.58
N LEU A 137 20.58 4.17 -1.43
CA LEU A 137 19.76 5.36 -1.69
C LEU A 137 18.37 5.02 -2.24
N ASN A 138 18.26 3.94 -3.03
CA ASN A 138 16.98 3.48 -3.57
C ASN A 138 16.03 2.99 -2.46
N LEU A 139 16.54 2.22 -1.49
CA LEU A 139 15.70 1.72 -0.39
C LEU A 139 15.31 2.84 0.58
N ASN A 140 16.24 3.76 0.87
CA ASN A 140 15.96 4.92 1.71
C ASN A 140 14.87 5.80 1.08
N TRP A 141 15.00 6.09 -0.22
CA TRP A 141 13.99 6.81 -0.96
C TRP A 141 12.64 6.08 -0.98
N LEU A 142 12.63 4.77 -1.19
CA LEU A 142 11.39 3.98 -1.24
C LEU A 142 10.63 4.08 0.08
N TYR A 143 11.33 4.00 1.22
CA TYR A 143 10.76 4.21 2.53
C TYR A 143 10.15 5.62 2.67
N ASP A 144 10.93 6.67 2.39
CA ASP A 144 10.47 8.06 2.55
C ASP A 144 9.31 8.40 1.60
N ALA A 145 9.37 7.92 0.36
CA ALA A 145 8.33 8.10 -0.64
C ALA A 145 7.04 7.38 -0.24
N TYR A 146 7.13 6.14 0.26
CA TYR A 146 5.95 5.41 0.72
C TYR A 146 5.29 6.07 1.93
N ILE A 147 6.05 6.42 2.97
CA ILE A 147 5.49 7.08 4.17
C ILE A 147 4.74 8.35 3.76
N ARG A 148 5.33 9.16 2.89
CA ARG A 148 4.70 10.38 2.39
C ARG A 148 3.45 10.10 1.58
N THR A 149 3.52 9.16 0.64
CA THR A 149 2.37 8.78 -0.19
C THR A 149 1.23 8.22 0.64
N GLN A 150 1.50 7.32 1.57
CA GLN A 150 0.49 6.72 2.42
C GLN A 150 -0.20 7.79 3.28
N LEU A 151 0.57 8.67 3.93
CA LEU A 151 0.01 9.76 4.74
C LEU A 151 -0.80 10.75 3.88
N CYS A 152 -0.32 11.13 2.69
CA CYS A 152 -1.09 11.97 1.75
C CYS A 152 -2.43 11.33 1.34
N ASN A 153 -2.54 10.01 1.44
CA ASN A 153 -3.74 9.26 1.08
C ASN A 153 -4.55 8.81 2.30
N MET A 154 -4.30 9.35 3.49
CA MET A 154 -5.09 9.07 4.69
C MET A 154 -5.89 10.30 5.08
N HIS A 155 -7.16 10.33 4.66
CA HIS A 155 -8.07 11.44 4.91
C HIS A 155 -9.43 10.94 5.34
N THR A 156 -10.05 11.55 6.34
CA THR A 156 -11.44 11.29 6.75
C THR A 156 -11.72 9.81 7.12
N GLY A 157 -10.69 9.10 7.59
CA GLY A 157 -10.78 7.68 7.90
C GLY A 157 -10.87 6.77 6.67
N ILE A 158 -10.31 7.20 5.53
CA ILE A 158 -10.30 6.46 4.26
C ILE A 158 -8.85 6.41 3.74
N PRO A 159 -8.29 5.21 3.47
CA PRO A 159 -7.04 5.06 2.73
C PRO A 159 -7.32 5.19 1.23
N SER A 160 -7.18 6.40 0.68
CA SER A 160 -7.49 6.70 -0.71
C SER A 160 -6.46 6.17 -1.71
N ASP A 161 -6.89 6.01 -2.96
CA ASP A 161 -6.04 5.71 -4.11
C ASP A 161 -5.10 6.87 -4.44
N CYS A 162 -5.63 8.08 -4.53
CA CYS A 162 -4.88 9.30 -4.80
C CYS A 162 -5.50 10.50 -4.06
N PRO A 163 -4.69 11.51 -3.71
CA PRO A 163 -5.14 12.55 -2.80
C PRO A 163 -6.01 13.64 -3.43
N HIS A 164 -6.02 13.74 -4.76
CA HIS A 164 -6.55 14.91 -5.45
C HIS A 164 -7.55 14.60 -6.55
N LEU A 165 -7.32 13.52 -7.31
CA LEU A 165 -8.11 13.13 -8.48
C LEU A 165 -9.42 12.42 -8.08
N GLU A 166 -9.32 11.19 -7.58
CA GLU A 166 -10.49 10.37 -7.25
C GLU A 166 -10.83 10.42 -5.76
N ARG A 167 -9.80 10.34 -4.89
CA ARG A 167 -9.93 10.40 -3.42
C ARG A 167 -10.81 9.27 -2.86
N ARG A 168 -10.75 8.09 -3.49
CA ARG A 168 -11.64 6.96 -3.18
C ARG A 168 -10.88 5.90 -2.39
N GLY A 169 -11.55 5.32 -1.40
CA GLY A 169 -11.01 4.16 -0.67
C GLY A 169 -11.08 2.89 -1.50
N TYR A 170 -10.35 2.81 -2.61
CA TYR A 170 -10.29 1.61 -3.44
C TYR A 170 -9.76 0.44 -2.61
N THR A 171 -10.55 -0.63 -2.54
CA THR A 171 -10.30 -1.72 -1.61
C THR A 171 -9.11 -2.58 -2.00
N GLY A 172 -8.76 -2.65 -3.29
CA GLY A 172 -7.58 -3.38 -3.77
C GLY A 172 -6.28 -2.70 -3.39
N ASP A 173 -6.21 -1.38 -3.53
CA ASP A 173 -5.11 -0.54 -3.03
C ASP A 173 -4.95 -0.70 -1.52
N GLY A 174 -6.07 -0.57 -0.81
CA GLY A 174 -6.10 -0.64 0.65
C GLY A 174 -5.71 -2.03 1.16
N GLN A 175 -6.19 -3.13 0.56
CA GLN A 175 -5.76 -4.47 0.99
C GLN A 175 -4.27 -4.70 0.73
N LEU A 176 -3.77 -4.22 -0.41
CA LEU A 176 -2.38 -4.41 -0.79
C LEU A 176 -1.44 -3.70 0.18
N THR A 177 -1.84 -2.49 0.62
CA THR A 177 -1.00 -1.62 1.45
C THR A 177 -1.27 -1.72 2.94
N CYS A 178 -2.38 -2.34 3.39
CA CYS A 178 -2.79 -2.30 4.79
C CYS A 178 -1.73 -2.82 5.76
N GLU A 179 -1.05 -3.93 5.43
CA GLU A 179 0.00 -4.46 6.30
C GLU A 179 1.18 -3.48 6.41
N ALA A 180 1.60 -2.88 5.30
CA ALA A 180 2.67 -1.88 5.32
C ALA A 180 2.25 -0.65 6.15
N ALA A 181 1.03 -0.14 5.96
CA ALA A 181 0.55 0.98 6.73
C ALA A 181 0.44 0.67 8.24
N MET A 182 -0.11 -0.49 8.60
CA MET A 182 -0.28 -0.91 10.00
C MET A 182 1.04 -1.19 10.74
N LEU A 183 2.10 -1.57 10.00
CA LEU A 183 3.44 -1.76 10.58
C LEU A 183 4.21 -0.46 10.72
N LEU A 184 4.05 0.47 9.78
CA LEU A 184 4.90 1.67 9.67
C LEU A 184 4.29 2.92 10.30
N LEU A 185 2.98 2.91 10.53
CA LEU A 185 2.20 4.03 11.07
C LEU A 185 1.34 3.58 12.27
N ASP A 186 0.93 4.52 13.12
CA ASP A 186 -0.10 4.29 14.15
C ASP A 186 -1.51 4.22 13.52
N ALA A 187 -1.75 3.19 12.73
CA ALA A 187 -2.92 3.09 11.85
C ALA A 187 -4.02 2.16 12.39
N LYS A 188 -3.93 1.69 13.64
CA LYS A 188 -4.86 0.69 14.20
C LYS A 188 -6.31 1.15 14.17
N GLU A 189 -6.61 2.29 14.79
CA GLU A 189 -8.00 2.80 14.85
C GLU A 189 -8.52 3.25 13.47
N PHE A 190 -7.61 3.70 12.60
CA PHE A 190 -7.93 4.09 11.24
C PHE A 190 -8.38 2.88 10.40
N TYR A 191 -7.60 1.80 10.39
CA TYR A 191 -7.96 0.58 9.65
C TYR A 191 -9.13 -0.15 10.30
N ARG A 192 -9.28 -0.13 11.63
CA ARG A 192 -10.47 -0.68 12.29
C ARG A 192 -11.74 -0.01 11.76
N LYS A 193 -11.76 1.33 11.69
CA LYS A 193 -12.90 2.06 11.11
C LYS A 193 -13.12 1.68 9.64
N TRP A 194 -12.07 1.67 8.83
CA TRP A 194 -12.22 1.37 7.39
C TRP A 194 -12.68 -0.07 7.10
N ILE A 195 -12.32 -1.04 7.95
CA ILE A 195 -12.86 -2.41 7.87
C ILE A 195 -14.39 -2.41 7.96
N TYR A 196 -14.97 -1.61 8.86
CA TYR A 196 -16.42 -1.48 8.97
C TYR A 196 -17.03 -0.67 7.82
N ASP A 197 -16.30 0.28 7.21
CA ASP A 197 -16.76 0.91 5.96
C ASP A 197 -16.89 -0.13 4.82
N ILE A 198 -15.95 -1.08 4.72
CA ILE A 198 -16.02 -2.18 3.74
C ILE A 198 -17.24 -3.04 4.00
N SER A 199 -17.48 -3.38 5.28
CA SER A 199 -18.66 -4.12 5.74
C SER A 199 -19.97 -3.43 5.33
N ASP A 200 -20.08 -2.13 5.59
CA ASP A 200 -21.27 -1.33 5.29
C ASP A 200 -21.56 -1.20 3.79
N CYS A 201 -20.52 -1.34 2.95
CA CYS A 201 -20.65 -1.28 1.50
C CYS A 201 -21.10 -2.60 0.87
N GLN A 202 -21.10 -3.73 1.61
CA GLN A 202 -21.57 -5.00 1.03
C GLN A 202 -23.06 -4.93 0.68
N ASP A 203 -23.41 -5.37 -0.53
CA ASP A 203 -24.80 -5.51 -0.94
C ASP A 203 -25.49 -6.56 -0.06
N ARG A 204 -26.50 -6.12 0.69
CA ARG A 204 -27.24 -6.96 1.64
C ARG A 204 -28.12 -8.02 0.99
N LEU A 205 -28.43 -7.89 -0.31
CA LEU A 205 -29.27 -8.83 -1.06
C LEU A 205 -28.43 -9.90 -1.76
N THR A 206 -27.32 -9.49 -2.37
CA THR A 206 -26.51 -10.37 -3.22
C THR A 206 -25.25 -10.88 -2.54
N GLY A 207 -24.72 -10.15 -1.56
CA GLY A 207 -23.42 -10.40 -0.94
C GLY A 207 -22.25 -9.77 -1.71
N HIS A 208 -22.51 -9.06 -2.81
CA HIS A 208 -21.46 -8.39 -3.60
C HIS A 208 -20.70 -7.37 -2.75
N VAL A 209 -19.38 -7.50 -2.70
CA VAL A 209 -18.49 -6.52 -2.06
C VAL A 209 -18.06 -5.48 -3.10
N GLN A 210 -18.24 -4.21 -2.76
CA GLN A 210 -17.90 -3.11 -3.65
C GLN A 210 -16.39 -2.86 -3.71
N TYR A 211 -15.95 -2.20 -4.78
CA TYR A 211 -14.53 -1.94 -5.04
C TYR A 211 -14.00 -0.68 -4.37
N THR A 212 -14.87 0.08 -3.71
CA THR A 212 -14.52 1.24 -2.91
C THR A 212 -15.31 1.22 -1.61
N ALA A 213 -14.68 1.67 -0.53
CA ALA A 213 -15.28 1.85 0.77
C ALA A 213 -14.88 3.23 1.32
N PRO A 214 -15.81 4.19 1.45
CA PRO A 214 -17.24 4.12 1.12
C PRO A 214 -17.55 3.90 -0.36
N TYR A 215 -18.72 3.34 -0.65
CA TYR A 215 -19.10 2.97 -2.02
C TYR A 215 -19.25 4.18 -2.93
N THR A 216 -18.47 4.17 -4.01
CA THR A 216 -18.68 4.96 -5.21
C THR A 216 -18.55 4.05 -6.41
N HIS A 217 -19.44 4.19 -7.40
CA HIS A 217 -19.34 3.39 -8.63
C HIS A 217 -17.96 3.57 -9.30
N SER A 218 -17.23 2.47 -9.44
CA SER A 218 -15.85 2.43 -9.90
C SER A 218 -15.51 1.07 -10.53
N GLY A 219 -14.37 1.00 -11.23
CA GLY A 219 -13.80 -0.27 -11.67
C GLY A 219 -13.13 -1.04 -10.54
N GLY A 220 -12.83 -2.32 -10.76
CA GLY A 220 -12.19 -3.17 -9.77
C GLY A 220 -12.08 -4.62 -10.25
N GLY A 221 -12.10 -5.55 -9.31
CA GLY A 221 -12.19 -6.97 -9.61
C GLY A 221 -12.50 -7.80 -8.37
N PRO A 222 -13.20 -8.93 -8.52
CA PRO A 222 -13.68 -9.71 -7.37
C PRO A 222 -12.56 -10.24 -6.47
N GLY A 223 -11.46 -10.68 -7.07
CA GLY A 223 -10.31 -11.10 -6.28
C GLY A 223 -9.61 -9.89 -5.67
N GLY A 224 -8.96 -9.10 -6.52
CA GLY A 224 -8.05 -8.04 -6.09
C GLY A 224 -8.68 -6.91 -5.27
N TRP A 225 -9.98 -6.62 -5.43
CA TRP A 225 -10.68 -5.56 -4.68
C TRP A 225 -11.72 -6.14 -3.71
N GLY A 226 -12.53 -7.10 -4.16
CA GLY A 226 -13.60 -7.63 -3.32
C GLY A 226 -13.09 -8.49 -2.14
N CYS A 227 -11.98 -9.20 -2.31
CA CYS A 227 -11.40 -9.98 -1.21
C CYS A 227 -10.78 -9.13 -0.09
N ALA A 228 -10.77 -7.81 -0.20
CA ALA A 228 -10.41 -6.91 0.90
C ALA A 228 -11.29 -7.13 2.14
N MET A 229 -12.55 -7.57 1.96
CA MET A 229 -13.46 -8.00 3.03
C MET A 229 -12.86 -9.10 3.92
N VAL A 230 -11.94 -9.91 3.38
CA VAL A 230 -11.22 -10.98 4.10
C VAL A 230 -9.80 -10.54 4.45
N GLU A 231 -9.09 -9.98 3.48
CA GLU A 231 -7.66 -9.75 3.57
C GLU A 231 -7.32 -8.67 4.61
N VAL A 232 -8.09 -7.59 4.67
CA VAL A 232 -7.84 -6.48 5.60
C VAL A 232 -8.10 -6.90 7.06
N PRO A 233 -9.24 -7.53 7.42
CA PRO A 233 -9.46 -8.01 8.79
C PRO A 233 -8.46 -9.09 9.21
N TYR A 234 -8.05 -9.97 8.27
CA TYR A 234 -7.03 -10.99 8.55
C TYR A 234 -5.69 -10.36 8.94
N LEU A 235 -5.21 -9.40 8.14
CA LEU A 235 -3.93 -8.74 8.38
C LEU A 235 -4.01 -7.86 9.63
N PHE A 236 -5.18 -7.26 9.91
CA PHE A 236 -5.42 -6.55 11.17
C PHE A 236 -5.25 -7.47 12.39
N TYR A 237 -5.85 -8.66 12.35
CA TYR A 237 -5.68 -9.68 13.39
C TYR A 237 -4.22 -10.13 13.51
N GLN A 238 -3.54 -10.43 12.40
CA GLN A 238 -2.14 -10.86 12.41
C GLN A 238 -1.21 -9.78 12.99
N THR A 239 -1.46 -8.50 12.70
CA THR A 239 -0.63 -7.37 13.16
C THR A 239 -0.93 -6.96 14.59
N TYR A 240 -2.20 -6.92 15.02
CA TYR A 240 -2.61 -6.38 16.33
C TYR A 240 -3.11 -7.42 17.34
N GLY A 241 -3.33 -8.68 16.92
CA GLY A 241 -3.84 -9.76 17.77
C GLY A 241 -5.33 -9.66 18.09
N GLU A 242 -6.07 -8.75 17.46
CA GLU A 242 -7.49 -8.51 17.76
C GLU A 242 -8.42 -9.25 16.81
N THR A 243 -9.31 -10.05 17.39
CA THR A 243 -10.24 -10.92 16.65
C THR A 243 -11.58 -10.25 16.32
N GLY A 244 -11.92 -9.14 16.98
CA GLY A 244 -13.24 -8.47 16.86
C GLY A 244 -13.67 -8.21 15.41
N PRO A 245 -12.88 -7.46 14.61
CA PRO A 245 -13.27 -7.15 13.24
C PRO A 245 -13.48 -8.38 12.35
N MET A 246 -12.60 -9.39 12.44
CA MET A 246 -12.80 -10.62 11.65
C MET A 246 -13.97 -11.47 12.14
N ALA A 247 -14.28 -11.45 13.45
CA ALA A 247 -15.43 -12.15 14.02
C ALA A 247 -16.75 -11.54 13.53
N ASP A 248 -16.85 -10.22 13.52
CA ASP A 248 -18.04 -9.49 13.08
C ASP A 248 -18.30 -9.69 11.59
N LEU A 249 -17.23 -9.65 10.77
CA LEU A 249 -17.34 -9.77 9.31
C LEU A 249 -17.39 -11.23 8.82
N TYR A 250 -17.11 -12.23 9.66
CA TYR A 250 -17.04 -13.64 9.23
C TYR A 250 -18.28 -14.11 8.43
N PRO A 251 -19.54 -13.83 8.85
CA PRO A 251 -20.71 -14.17 8.05
C PRO A 251 -20.75 -13.47 6.68
N GLN A 252 -20.30 -12.21 6.60
CA GLN A 252 -20.24 -11.44 5.36
C GLN A 252 -19.19 -11.99 4.38
N MET A 253 -18.06 -12.47 4.90
CA MET A 253 -17.04 -13.16 4.11
C MET A 253 -17.61 -14.40 3.43
N LEU A 254 -18.35 -15.24 4.18
CA LEU A 254 -18.99 -16.42 3.61
C LEU A 254 -20.08 -16.05 2.60
N PHE A 255 -20.84 -14.98 2.83
CA PHE A 255 -21.85 -14.52 1.88
C PHE A 255 -21.22 -14.01 0.58
N TYR A 256 -20.08 -13.33 0.67
CA TYR A 256 -19.31 -12.94 -0.51
C TYR A 256 -18.81 -14.15 -1.29
N PHE A 257 -18.35 -15.21 -0.62
CA PHE A 257 -17.95 -16.45 -1.30
C PHE A 257 -19.12 -17.14 -2.01
N GLN A 258 -20.33 -17.10 -1.46
CA GLN A 258 -21.53 -17.57 -2.17
C GLN A 258 -21.78 -16.75 -3.44
N TYR A 259 -21.62 -15.43 -3.37
CA TYR A 259 -21.72 -14.55 -4.54
C TYR A 259 -20.69 -14.91 -5.61
N LEU A 260 -19.41 -15.07 -5.22
CA LEU A 260 -18.34 -15.48 -6.13
C LEU A 260 -18.60 -16.84 -6.78
N ASP A 261 -19.05 -17.83 -6.00
CA ASP A 261 -19.36 -19.15 -6.53
C ASP A 261 -20.52 -19.12 -7.52
N ALA A 262 -21.55 -18.31 -7.26
CA ALA A 262 -22.69 -18.13 -8.17
C ALA A 262 -22.31 -17.48 -9.51
N HIS A 263 -21.17 -16.78 -9.56
CA HIS A 263 -20.64 -16.13 -10.76
C HIS A 263 -19.39 -16.86 -11.31
N SER A 264 -19.15 -18.10 -10.89
CA SER A 264 -18.05 -18.91 -11.40
C SER A 264 -18.43 -19.62 -12.72
N GLU A 265 -17.50 -19.68 -13.66
CA GLU A 265 -17.58 -20.50 -14.86
C GLU A 265 -16.51 -21.59 -14.79
N GLU A 266 -16.88 -22.87 -14.96
CA GLU A 266 -15.97 -24.02 -14.77
C GLU A 266 -15.17 -23.96 -13.45
N ASP A 267 -15.87 -23.60 -12.37
CA ASP A 267 -15.33 -23.37 -11.03
C ASP A 267 -14.36 -22.17 -10.90
N LEU A 268 -14.13 -21.38 -11.95
CA LEU A 268 -13.27 -20.20 -11.92
C LEU A 268 -14.06 -18.89 -11.86
N ILE A 269 -13.58 -17.95 -11.05
CA ILE A 269 -14.03 -16.55 -11.06
C ILE A 269 -13.52 -15.83 -12.31
N VAL A 270 -14.35 -15.77 -13.35
CA VAL A 270 -14.02 -15.06 -14.60
C VAL A 270 -14.34 -13.58 -14.48
N SER A 271 -15.54 -13.27 -13.98
CA SER A 271 -16.00 -11.94 -13.59
C SER A 271 -17.02 -12.11 -12.48
N ASP A 272 -17.24 -11.08 -11.67
CA ASP A 272 -18.29 -11.07 -10.65
C ASP A 272 -19.55 -10.32 -11.09
N ARG A 273 -19.51 -9.76 -12.31
CA ARG A 273 -20.68 -9.28 -13.05
C ARG A 273 -20.55 -9.73 -14.51
N PRO A 274 -21.56 -10.42 -15.07
CA PRO A 274 -21.46 -10.96 -16.43
C PRO A 274 -21.08 -9.86 -17.43
N LEU A 275 -20.06 -10.14 -18.26
CA LEU A 275 -19.53 -9.25 -19.30
C LEU A 275 -18.84 -7.96 -18.82
N GLU A 276 -18.71 -7.73 -17.52
CA GLU A 276 -17.92 -6.62 -16.99
C GLU A 276 -16.42 -6.93 -16.99
N TRP A 277 -15.62 -5.89 -17.21
CA TRP A 277 -14.17 -5.98 -17.24
C TRP A 277 -13.59 -5.95 -15.81
N CYS A 278 -12.68 -6.89 -15.51
CA CYS A 278 -11.90 -6.92 -14.27
C CYS A 278 -10.49 -6.35 -14.49
N LEU A 279 -9.98 -5.56 -13.54
CA LEU A 279 -8.67 -4.89 -13.66
C LEU A 279 -7.47 -5.84 -13.67
N GLY A 280 -7.54 -7.00 -13.01
CA GLY A 280 -6.42 -7.96 -12.93
C GLY A 280 -5.20 -7.39 -12.19
N ASP A 281 -4.00 -7.66 -12.68
CA ASP A 281 -2.76 -7.07 -12.16
C ASP A 281 -2.53 -5.66 -12.72
N TRP A 282 -3.23 -4.69 -12.12
CA TRP A 282 -3.34 -3.32 -12.64
C TRP A 282 -1.99 -2.59 -12.72
N CYS A 283 -1.82 -1.69 -13.70
CA CYS A 283 -0.64 -0.84 -13.90
C CYS A 283 0.68 -1.56 -14.23
N THR A 284 0.65 -2.67 -15.00
CA THR A 284 1.87 -3.25 -15.58
C THR A 284 2.61 -2.25 -16.48
N PRO A 285 3.95 -2.32 -16.62
CA PRO A 285 4.71 -1.43 -17.52
C PRO A 285 4.30 -1.56 -19.00
N ASP A 286 4.05 -2.79 -19.43
CA ASP A 286 3.52 -3.16 -20.75
C ASP A 286 2.02 -3.50 -20.66
N PRO A 287 1.27 -3.67 -21.77
CA PRO A 287 -0.12 -4.09 -21.69
C PRO A 287 -0.32 -5.34 -20.83
N ILE A 288 -1.36 -5.34 -19.98
CA ILE A 288 -1.66 -6.44 -19.06
C ILE A 288 -1.87 -7.71 -19.87
N ALA A 289 -0.99 -8.69 -19.67
CA ALA A 289 -0.99 -9.96 -20.39
C ALA A 289 -1.32 -11.14 -19.47
N ILE A 290 -1.11 -10.99 -18.16
CA ILE A 290 -1.61 -11.94 -17.17
C ILE A 290 -3.15 -11.96 -17.17
N PRO A 291 -3.80 -13.14 -17.27
CA PRO A 291 -5.26 -13.20 -17.31
C PRO A 291 -5.91 -12.70 -16.01
N ALA A 292 -6.87 -11.78 -16.11
CA ALA A 292 -7.61 -11.29 -14.94
C ALA A 292 -8.29 -12.42 -14.13
N PRO A 293 -8.91 -13.46 -14.75
CA PRO A 293 -9.45 -14.59 -14.00
C PRO A 293 -8.39 -15.36 -13.19
N TYR A 294 -7.15 -15.43 -13.67
CA TYR A 294 -6.06 -16.07 -12.91
C TYR A 294 -5.76 -15.29 -11.62
N VAL A 295 -5.66 -13.97 -11.71
CA VAL A 295 -5.46 -13.08 -10.55
C VAL A 295 -6.67 -13.15 -9.60
N ASN A 296 -7.90 -13.16 -10.13
CA ASN A 296 -9.13 -13.27 -9.34
C ASN A 296 -9.14 -14.56 -8.49
N ASN A 297 -8.87 -15.70 -9.12
CA ASN A 297 -8.88 -16.99 -8.44
C ASN A 297 -7.71 -17.15 -7.46
N TYR A 298 -6.57 -16.51 -7.72
CA TYR A 298 -5.48 -16.43 -6.74
C TYR A 298 -5.96 -15.80 -5.41
N PHE A 299 -6.58 -14.61 -5.47
CA PHE A 299 -7.08 -13.94 -4.27
C PHE A 299 -8.21 -14.70 -3.60
N TYR A 300 -9.08 -15.33 -4.39
CA TYR A 300 -10.16 -16.13 -3.83
C TYR A 300 -9.64 -17.35 -3.05
N ILE A 301 -8.73 -18.14 -3.65
CA ILE A 301 -8.10 -19.30 -2.98
C ILE A 301 -7.36 -18.85 -1.72
N LYS A 302 -6.60 -17.75 -1.80
CA LYS A 302 -5.89 -17.18 -0.65
C LYS A 302 -6.84 -16.76 0.47
N SER A 303 -7.95 -16.13 0.12
CA SER A 303 -9.00 -15.74 1.06
C SER A 303 -9.66 -16.96 1.71
N LEU A 304 -9.88 -18.06 0.99
CA LEU A 304 -10.40 -19.30 1.56
C LEU A 304 -9.47 -19.91 2.61
N TYR A 305 -8.16 -19.90 2.36
CA TYR A 305 -7.18 -20.33 3.38
C TYR A 305 -7.25 -19.46 4.63
N ARG A 306 -7.36 -18.14 4.47
CA ARG A 306 -7.47 -17.20 5.60
C ARG A 306 -8.75 -17.38 6.39
N VAL A 307 -9.90 -17.48 5.72
CA VAL A 307 -11.18 -17.73 6.39
C VAL A 307 -11.17 -19.08 7.11
N LYS A 308 -10.49 -20.10 6.57
CA LYS A 308 -10.29 -21.36 7.28
C LYS A 308 -9.48 -21.18 8.58
N GLU A 309 -8.41 -20.38 8.56
CA GLU A 309 -7.64 -20.05 9.76
C GLU A 309 -8.45 -19.23 10.77
N MET A 310 -9.23 -18.25 10.30
CA MET A 310 -10.17 -17.49 11.13
C MET A 310 -11.21 -18.41 11.76
N ALA A 311 -11.78 -19.35 11.00
CA ALA A 311 -12.78 -20.30 11.49
C ALA A 311 -12.22 -21.12 12.66
N ALA A 312 -10.98 -21.63 12.53
CA ALA A 312 -10.30 -22.32 13.63
C ALA A 312 -10.08 -21.41 14.84
N THR A 313 -9.66 -20.16 14.62
CA THR A 313 -9.38 -19.17 15.67
C THR A 313 -10.65 -18.75 16.43
N LEU A 314 -11.76 -18.58 15.71
CA LEU A 314 -13.05 -18.13 16.25
C LEU A 314 -13.90 -19.28 16.81
N GLY A 315 -13.46 -20.53 16.64
CA GLY A 315 -14.20 -21.72 17.09
C GLY A 315 -15.30 -22.20 16.13
N TYR A 316 -15.34 -21.69 14.90
CA TYR A 316 -16.25 -22.12 13.82
C TYR A 316 -15.74 -23.38 13.10
N VAL A 317 -15.29 -24.37 13.87
CA VAL A 317 -14.65 -25.60 13.35
C VAL A 317 -15.56 -26.42 12.44
N GLN A 318 -16.88 -26.26 12.55
CA GLN A 318 -17.86 -26.93 11.70
C GLN A 318 -17.81 -26.48 10.23
N ASP A 319 -17.28 -25.29 9.95
CA ASP A 319 -17.20 -24.75 8.58
C ASP A 319 -15.96 -25.26 7.84
N ILE A 320 -14.95 -25.76 8.57
CA ILE A 320 -13.64 -26.17 8.03
C ILE A 320 -13.76 -27.20 6.90
N PRO A 321 -14.53 -28.30 7.02
CA PRO A 321 -14.63 -29.29 5.93
C PRO A 321 -15.17 -28.71 4.62
N LEU A 322 -16.13 -27.78 4.70
CA LEU A 322 -16.69 -27.12 3.52
C LEU A 322 -15.66 -26.18 2.88
N LEU A 323 -14.91 -25.43 3.69
CA LEU A 323 -13.84 -24.55 3.23
C LEU A 323 -12.72 -25.35 2.56
N GLU A 324 -12.31 -26.49 3.13
CA GLU A 324 -11.29 -27.37 2.57
C GLU A 324 -11.70 -27.97 1.23
N GLU A 325 -12.93 -28.43 1.11
CA GLU A 325 -13.44 -28.94 -0.16
C GLU A 325 -13.48 -27.84 -1.23
N LYS A 326 -13.87 -26.62 -0.85
CA LYS A 326 -13.88 -25.47 -1.76
C LYS A 326 -12.47 -25.10 -2.21
N ILE A 327 -11.50 -25.05 -1.29
CA ILE A 327 -10.08 -24.83 -1.61
C ILE A 327 -9.61 -25.89 -2.61
N ARG A 328 -9.94 -27.17 -2.39
CA ARG A 328 -9.56 -28.27 -3.28
C ARG A 328 -10.12 -28.08 -4.69
N ILE A 329 -11.41 -27.79 -4.82
CA ILE A 329 -12.09 -27.58 -6.10
C ILE A 329 -11.49 -26.38 -6.86
N LYS A 330 -11.42 -25.22 -6.20
CA LYS A 330 -10.95 -23.97 -6.83
C LYS A 330 -9.47 -24.06 -7.23
N THR A 331 -8.65 -24.69 -6.40
CA THR A 331 -7.24 -24.93 -6.71
C THR A 331 -7.08 -25.88 -7.90
N ALA A 332 -7.86 -26.97 -7.97
CA ALA A 332 -7.82 -27.89 -9.09
C ALA A 332 -8.24 -27.23 -10.40
N ALA A 333 -9.27 -26.37 -10.37
CA ALA A 333 -9.72 -25.60 -11.53
C ALA A 333 -8.62 -24.64 -12.03
N LEU A 334 -7.97 -23.90 -11.13
CA LEU A 334 -6.87 -23.00 -11.48
C LEU A 334 -5.68 -23.76 -12.09
N ILE A 335 -5.30 -24.91 -11.53
CA ILE A 335 -4.24 -25.77 -12.09
C ILE A 335 -4.65 -26.25 -13.48
N LYS A 336 -5.86 -26.80 -13.65
CA LYS A 336 -6.35 -27.31 -14.93
C LYS A 336 -6.31 -26.24 -16.02
N ALA A 337 -6.67 -24.99 -15.69
CA ALA A 337 -6.76 -23.92 -16.67
C ALA A 337 -5.41 -23.27 -17.03
N TYR A 338 -4.47 -23.21 -16.09
CA TYR A 338 -3.27 -22.36 -16.25
C TYR A 338 -1.93 -23.09 -16.13
N TRP A 339 -1.88 -24.31 -15.61
CA TRP A 339 -0.63 -25.07 -15.49
C TRP A 339 -0.29 -25.78 -16.80
N ASP A 340 0.94 -25.59 -17.26
CA ASP A 340 1.52 -26.39 -18.35
C ASP A 340 2.55 -27.38 -17.80
N GLU A 341 2.20 -28.66 -17.84
CA GLU A 341 3.06 -29.75 -17.37
C GLU A 341 4.40 -29.84 -18.12
N LYS A 342 4.44 -29.43 -19.40
CA LYS A 342 5.67 -29.51 -20.21
C LYS A 342 6.68 -28.47 -19.78
N THR A 343 6.24 -27.23 -19.60
CA THR A 343 7.13 -26.10 -19.28
C THR A 343 7.32 -25.89 -17.78
N GLY A 344 6.37 -26.35 -16.97
CA GLY A 344 6.32 -26.08 -15.53
C GLY A 344 5.92 -24.64 -15.20
N ASN A 345 5.16 -23.99 -16.08
CA ASN A 345 4.73 -22.60 -15.92
C ASN A 345 3.22 -22.51 -15.68
N PHE A 346 2.83 -21.50 -14.89
CA PHE A 346 1.45 -21.03 -14.83
C PHE A 346 1.27 -19.84 -15.77
N ALA A 347 0.20 -19.87 -16.58
CA ALA A 347 -0.13 -18.84 -17.56
C ALA A 347 1.09 -18.43 -18.44
N GLY A 348 1.94 -19.40 -18.79
CA GLY A 348 3.14 -19.18 -19.60
C GLY A 348 4.24 -18.34 -18.93
N ASN A 349 4.22 -18.15 -17.60
CA ASN A 349 5.13 -17.26 -16.87
C ASN A 349 5.11 -15.81 -17.39
N VAL A 350 3.97 -15.38 -17.95
CA VAL A 350 3.75 -14.00 -18.37
C VAL A 350 3.68 -13.12 -17.13
N GLN A 351 4.39 -11.99 -17.15
CA GLN A 351 4.45 -11.07 -16.00
C GLN A 351 4.76 -11.81 -14.69
N GLY A 352 4.05 -11.53 -13.60
CA GLY A 352 4.27 -12.19 -12.31
C GLY A 352 3.64 -13.58 -12.15
N ALA A 353 3.15 -14.21 -13.23
CA ALA A 353 2.23 -15.36 -13.12
C ALA A 353 2.74 -16.54 -12.28
N ASN A 354 4.01 -16.93 -12.43
CA ASN A 354 4.60 -17.99 -11.60
C ASN A 354 4.69 -17.57 -10.12
N GLY A 355 4.90 -16.29 -9.83
CA GLY A 355 4.91 -15.76 -8.46
C GLY A 355 3.58 -16.01 -7.74
N PHE A 356 2.44 -15.73 -8.41
CA PHE A 356 1.11 -15.98 -7.85
C PHE A 356 0.87 -17.47 -7.53
N ALA A 357 1.30 -18.38 -8.41
CA ALA A 357 1.16 -19.82 -8.16
C ALA A 357 2.04 -20.26 -6.99
N LEU A 358 3.31 -19.84 -6.99
CA LEU A 358 4.27 -20.18 -5.96
C LEU A 358 3.85 -19.68 -4.57
N ASP A 359 3.16 -18.54 -4.51
CA ASP A 359 2.58 -18.01 -3.28
C ASP A 359 1.46 -18.87 -2.70
N LEU A 360 0.63 -19.48 -3.56
CA LEU A 360 -0.38 -20.46 -3.15
C LEU A 360 0.23 -21.83 -2.79
N GLY A 361 1.56 -21.97 -2.85
CA GLY A 361 2.25 -23.25 -2.68
C GLY A 361 2.08 -24.19 -3.87
N LEU A 362 1.73 -23.67 -5.05
CA LEU A 362 1.58 -24.45 -6.28
C LEU A 362 2.86 -24.43 -7.12
N GLY A 363 2.88 -25.27 -8.16
CA GLY A 363 4.01 -25.43 -9.07
C GLY A 363 5.08 -26.39 -8.55
N ASP A 364 6.10 -26.58 -9.37
CA ASP A 364 7.24 -27.44 -9.08
C ASP A 364 8.54 -26.63 -9.10
N GLU A 365 9.69 -27.30 -8.97
CA GLU A 365 11.01 -26.65 -9.02
C GLU A 365 11.24 -25.87 -10.31
N ARG A 366 10.63 -26.28 -11.44
CA ARG A 366 10.73 -25.57 -12.73
C ARG A 366 9.99 -24.25 -12.64
N THR A 367 8.85 -24.18 -11.96
CA THR A 367 8.10 -22.93 -11.76
C THR A 367 8.96 -21.87 -11.06
N GLN A 368 9.61 -22.27 -9.95
CA GLN A 368 10.53 -21.39 -9.22
C GLN A 368 11.73 -21.02 -10.08
N ARG A 369 12.41 -22.01 -10.68
CA ARG A 369 13.59 -21.77 -11.52
C ARG A 369 13.28 -20.80 -12.67
N ASN A 370 12.19 -21.04 -13.41
CA ASN A 370 11.80 -20.20 -14.54
C ASN A 370 11.46 -18.75 -14.12
N MET A 371 10.86 -18.56 -12.94
CA MET A 371 10.63 -17.21 -12.37
C MET A 371 11.95 -16.52 -12.01
N VAL A 372 12.84 -17.22 -11.32
CA VAL A 372 14.14 -16.69 -10.90
C VAL A 372 15.01 -16.35 -12.10
N GLU A 373 15.10 -17.24 -13.09
CA GLU A 373 15.87 -17.01 -14.32
C GLU A 373 15.35 -15.79 -15.08
N LYS A 374 14.02 -15.63 -15.18
CA LYS A 374 13.39 -14.47 -15.82
C LYS A 374 13.81 -13.16 -15.16
N TYR A 375 13.58 -13.02 -13.85
CA TYR A 375 13.86 -11.76 -13.16
C TYR A 375 15.35 -11.49 -12.97
N ARG A 376 16.18 -12.54 -12.89
CA ARG A 376 17.64 -12.40 -12.90
C ARG A 376 18.16 -11.92 -14.25
N ALA A 377 17.56 -12.39 -15.34
CA ALA A 377 17.92 -11.96 -16.69
C ALA A 377 17.44 -10.54 -17.01
N SER A 378 16.23 -10.15 -16.60
CA SER A 378 15.70 -8.80 -16.83
C SER A 378 16.33 -7.76 -15.91
N GLY A 379 16.47 -8.09 -14.62
CA GLY A 379 16.84 -7.16 -13.56
C GLY A 379 15.80 -6.06 -13.32
N GLU A 380 14.56 -6.23 -13.78
CA GLU A 380 13.48 -5.23 -13.65
C GLU A 380 12.11 -5.90 -13.56
N TYR A 381 11.12 -5.14 -13.05
CA TYR A 381 9.75 -5.61 -12.92
C TYR A 381 9.02 -5.60 -14.28
N ASP A 382 8.07 -6.50 -14.45
CA ASP A 382 7.11 -6.50 -15.56
C ASP A 382 5.65 -6.59 -15.05
N THR A 383 5.48 -6.37 -13.75
CA THR A 383 4.26 -6.60 -12.99
C THR A 383 3.49 -5.33 -12.72
N GLY A 384 2.19 -5.51 -12.49
CA GLY A 384 1.31 -4.51 -11.93
C GLY A 384 1.42 -4.49 -10.41
N ILE A 385 0.43 -3.90 -9.76
CA ILE A 385 0.44 -3.63 -8.31
C ILE A 385 0.54 -4.92 -7.47
N PHE A 386 -0.23 -5.96 -7.82
CA PHE A 386 -0.28 -7.20 -7.04
C PHE A 386 0.91 -8.09 -7.38
N GLY A 387 1.29 -8.17 -8.65
CA GLY A 387 2.43 -8.95 -9.11
C GLY A 387 3.73 -8.42 -8.49
N THR A 388 3.89 -7.10 -8.37
CA THR A 388 5.10 -6.49 -7.79
C THR A 388 5.27 -6.89 -6.32
N ASP A 389 4.17 -6.88 -5.57
CA ASP A 389 4.15 -7.37 -4.19
C ASP A 389 4.47 -8.86 -4.10
N VAL A 390 3.73 -9.68 -4.86
CA VAL A 390 3.81 -11.14 -4.82
C VAL A 390 5.17 -11.64 -5.25
N VAL A 391 5.72 -11.17 -6.37
CA VAL A 391 7.04 -11.59 -6.86
C VAL A 391 8.11 -11.25 -5.83
N THR A 392 8.10 -10.01 -5.32
CA THR A 392 9.10 -9.58 -4.34
C THR A 392 9.03 -10.44 -3.08
N ARG A 393 7.83 -10.71 -2.55
CA ARG A 393 7.64 -11.54 -1.37
C ARG A 393 8.08 -12.98 -1.56
N VAL A 394 7.64 -13.59 -2.66
CA VAL A 394 7.92 -14.99 -2.96
C VAL A 394 9.42 -15.21 -3.16
N LEU A 395 10.15 -14.25 -3.74
CA LEU A 395 11.61 -14.33 -3.82
C LEU A 395 12.25 -14.35 -2.42
N PHE A 396 11.84 -13.49 -1.50
CA PHE A 396 12.32 -13.54 -0.12
C PHE A 396 11.98 -14.87 0.58
N GLU A 397 10.71 -15.30 0.50
CA GLU A 397 10.21 -16.51 1.17
C GLU A 397 10.82 -17.80 0.61
N ARG A 398 11.32 -17.79 -0.64
CA ARG A 398 11.89 -18.96 -1.32
C ARG A 398 13.42 -18.95 -1.41
N GLY A 399 14.09 -18.13 -0.60
CA GLY A 399 15.54 -18.12 -0.49
C GLY A 399 16.28 -17.34 -1.59
N GLU A 400 15.55 -16.55 -2.38
CA GLU A 400 16.08 -15.70 -3.45
C GLU A 400 16.11 -14.22 -3.02
N GLY A 401 16.36 -13.97 -1.73
CA GLY A 401 16.32 -12.64 -1.14
C GLY A 401 17.32 -11.64 -1.75
N GLU A 402 18.47 -12.12 -2.23
CA GLU A 402 19.42 -11.27 -2.96
C GLU A 402 18.83 -10.74 -4.28
N LEU A 403 18.11 -11.58 -5.03
CA LEU A 403 17.41 -11.16 -6.24
C LEU A 403 16.25 -10.20 -5.92
N ALA A 404 15.52 -10.43 -4.83
CA ALA A 404 14.48 -9.51 -4.38
C ALA A 404 15.06 -8.11 -4.06
N ILE A 405 16.19 -8.05 -3.34
CA ILE A 405 16.90 -6.81 -3.05
C ILE A 405 17.39 -6.18 -4.35
N GLN A 406 17.98 -6.95 -5.27
CA GLN A 406 18.43 -6.47 -6.57
C GLN A 406 17.30 -5.79 -7.37
N LEU A 407 16.09 -6.35 -7.37
CA LEU A 407 14.93 -5.73 -8.02
C LEU A 407 14.50 -4.43 -7.34
N LEU A 408 14.43 -4.42 -6.00
CA LEU A 408 14.09 -3.23 -5.21
C LEU A 408 15.11 -2.11 -5.36
N THR A 409 16.39 -2.46 -5.56
CA THR A 409 17.48 -1.49 -5.78
C THR A 409 17.83 -1.29 -7.24
N SER A 410 17.09 -1.89 -8.17
CA SER A 410 17.40 -1.84 -9.60
C SER A 410 17.38 -0.40 -10.11
N GLU A 411 18.29 -0.09 -11.04
CA GLU A 411 18.34 1.17 -11.79
C GLU A 411 17.85 0.99 -13.24
N LYS A 412 17.24 -0.15 -13.55
CA LYS A 412 16.64 -0.44 -14.85
C LYS A 412 15.34 0.36 -15.06
N LYS A 413 14.78 0.27 -16.26
CA LYS A 413 13.66 1.10 -16.69
C LYS A 413 12.41 0.83 -15.84
N ASN A 414 12.09 -0.43 -15.56
CA ASN A 414 10.91 -0.81 -14.78
C ASN A 414 11.28 -1.03 -13.32
N SER A 415 11.66 0.05 -12.65
CA SER A 415 12.13 0.01 -11.26
C SER A 415 11.65 1.23 -10.47
N PHE A 416 11.71 1.13 -9.15
CA PHE A 416 11.47 2.23 -8.23
C PHE A 416 12.49 3.37 -8.43
N SER A 417 13.72 3.06 -8.86
CA SER A 417 14.74 4.08 -9.16
C SER A 417 14.32 5.01 -10.29
N THR A 418 13.49 4.58 -11.24
CA THR A 418 12.97 5.45 -12.30
C THR A 418 12.17 6.63 -11.72
N MET A 419 11.35 6.38 -10.69
CA MET A 419 10.63 7.44 -9.98
C MET A 419 11.62 8.34 -9.21
N ARG A 420 12.57 7.74 -8.47
CA ARG A 420 13.58 8.49 -7.69
C ARG A 420 14.41 9.44 -8.57
N VAL A 421 14.96 8.93 -9.66
CA VAL A 421 15.84 9.69 -10.57
C VAL A 421 15.06 10.79 -11.29
N ALA A 422 13.76 10.59 -11.52
CA ALA A 422 12.87 11.64 -12.02
C ALA A 422 12.48 12.70 -10.97
N GLY A 423 13.02 12.63 -9.75
CA GLY A 423 12.77 13.60 -8.69
C GLY A 423 11.44 13.42 -7.97
N ALA A 424 10.82 12.25 -8.09
CA ALA A 424 9.59 11.92 -7.37
C ALA A 424 9.83 11.92 -5.86
N THR A 425 8.93 12.54 -5.12
CA THR A 425 8.95 12.55 -3.65
C THR A 425 7.91 11.62 -3.03
N THR A 426 7.09 11.03 -3.87
CA THR A 426 5.96 10.14 -3.58
C THR A 426 5.97 9.05 -4.65
N LEU A 427 5.33 7.92 -4.37
CA LEU A 427 5.10 6.86 -5.36
C LEU A 427 4.02 7.27 -6.37
N TRP A 428 4.20 6.85 -7.62
CA TRP A 428 3.28 7.15 -8.73
C TRP A 428 2.29 6.01 -8.99
N GLU A 429 1.17 6.32 -9.63
CA GLU A 429 0.16 5.34 -10.06
C GLU A 429 0.68 4.38 -11.14
N TYR A 430 1.54 4.89 -12.03
CA TYR A 430 2.19 4.15 -13.11
C TYR A 430 3.70 4.30 -13.03
N TRP A 431 4.43 3.29 -13.49
CA TRP A 431 5.90 3.25 -13.50
C TRP A 431 6.59 4.48 -14.14
N TYR A 432 5.93 5.17 -15.07
CA TYR A 432 6.51 6.29 -15.85
C TYR A 432 5.79 7.64 -15.68
N GLY A 433 5.11 7.86 -14.54
CA GLY A 433 4.63 9.20 -14.19
C GLY A 433 3.43 9.67 -15.02
N LYS A 434 2.46 8.77 -15.21
CA LYS A 434 1.15 9.08 -15.81
C LYS A 434 0.11 9.29 -14.72
N ARG A 435 -0.81 10.23 -14.93
CA ARG A 435 -2.00 10.46 -14.10
C ARG A 435 -1.65 10.92 -12.68
N SER A 436 -1.78 10.10 -11.63
CA SER A 436 -1.43 10.50 -10.27
C SER A 436 0.05 10.25 -9.96
N HIS A 437 0.71 11.24 -9.36
CA HIS A 437 2.06 11.17 -8.83
C HIS A 437 2.08 10.95 -7.30
N SER A 438 0.95 10.58 -6.70
CA SER A 438 0.84 10.15 -5.30
C SER A 438 -0.18 9.02 -5.16
N HIS A 439 0.29 7.77 -5.29
CA HIS A 439 -0.55 6.57 -5.25
C HIS A 439 0.13 5.44 -4.44
N PRO A 440 -0.52 4.86 -3.43
CA PRO A 440 0.17 4.02 -2.44
C PRO A 440 0.42 2.58 -2.90
N MET A 441 -0.26 2.09 -3.93
CA MET A 441 -0.33 0.66 -4.31
C MET A 441 1.04 -0.02 -4.44
N PHE A 442 1.97 0.57 -5.20
CA PHE A 442 3.32 0.02 -5.38
C PHE A 442 4.16 0.05 -4.11
N GLY A 443 3.74 0.79 -3.09
CA GLY A 443 4.47 0.98 -1.83
C GLY A 443 4.34 -0.17 -0.84
N ALA A 444 3.47 -1.14 -1.10
CA ALA A 444 3.31 -2.32 -0.22
C ALA A 444 4.64 -3.03 0.04
N VAL A 445 5.54 -3.08 -0.95
CA VAL A 445 6.87 -3.71 -0.82
C VAL A 445 7.75 -3.07 0.26
N THR A 446 7.44 -1.85 0.72
CA THR A 446 8.19 -1.15 1.77
C THR A 446 8.22 -1.95 3.08
N ARG A 447 7.20 -2.78 3.35
CA ARG A 447 7.22 -3.67 4.53
C ARG A 447 8.32 -4.71 4.48
N TYR A 448 8.83 -5.07 3.30
CA TYR A 448 9.91 -6.04 3.13
C TYR A 448 11.27 -5.50 3.57
N LEU A 449 11.44 -4.17 3.60
CA LEU A 449 12.60 -3.54 4.24
C LEU A 449 12.70 -3.95 5.72
N PHE A 450 11.56 -4.12 6.38
CA PHE A 450 11.49 -4.49 7.79
C PHE A 450 11.38 -6.00 7.97
N ARG A 451 10.44 -6.66 7.29
CA ARG A 451 10.18 -8.09 7.44
C ARG A 451 11.35 -8.95 6.95
N TYR A 452 12.01 -8.57 5.87
CA TYR A 452 13.02 -9.43 5.24
C TYR A 452 14.43 -8.87 5.32
N ILE A 453 14.64 -7.59 4.97
CA ILE A 453 15.99 -7.00 5.02
C ILE A 453 16.46 -6.88 6.48
N LEU A 454 15.70 -6.18 7.32
CA LEU A 454 15.96 -6.13 8.78
C LEU A 454 15.52 -7.40 9.51
N GLY A 455 14.65 -8.21 8.90
CA GLY A 455 14.26 -9.51 9.45
C GLY A 455 13.29 -9.47 10.62
N ILE A 456 12.61 -8.35 10.90
CA ILE A 456 11.67 -8.22 12.02
C ILE A 456 10.37 -8.95 11.67
N GLN A 457 10.18 -10.13 12.26
CA GLN A 457 9.07 -11.04 11.98
C GLN A 457 8.45 -11.56 13.27
N GLN A 458 7.36 -12.32 13.12
CA GLN A 458 6.80 -13.19 14.15
C GLN A 458 6.83 -14.64 13.68
N THR A 459 6.75 -15.60 14.60
CA THR A 459 6.66 -17.02 14.22
C THR A 459 5.33 -17.32 13.52
N LYS A 460 5.26 -18.43 12.77
CA LYS A 460 4.07 -18.76 11.95
C LYS A 460 2.80 -18.95 12.78
N ASP A 461 2.94 -19.39 14.03
CA ASP A 461 1.89 -19.62 15.01
C ASP A 461 1.60 -18.40 15.91
N SER A 462 2.25 -17.26 15.65
CA SER A 462 2.12 -16.04 16.43
C SER A 462 1.21 -15.02 15.76
N VAL A 463 0.53 -14.22 16.59
CA VAL A 463 -0.21 -13.03 16.19
C VAL A 463 0.17 -11.85 17.09
N GLY A 464 -0.07 -10.62 16.62
CA GLY A 464 0.23 -9.43 17.40
C GLY A 464 1.72 -9.26 17.74
N TYR A 465 2.62 -9.96 17.02
CA TYR A 465 4.05 -10.05 17.32
C TYR A 465 4.34 -10.53 18.74
N GLU A 466 3.52 -11.44 19.27
CA GLU A 466 3.73 -12.02 20.60
C GLU A 466 5.04 -12.81 20.68
N ASN A 467 5.30 -13.68 19.69
CA ASN A 467 6.53 -14.46 19.54
C ASN A 467 7.37 -13.90 18.40
N LEU A 468 8.38 -13.10 18.75
CA LEU A 468 9.27 -12.45 17.81
C LEU A 468 10.26 -13.42 17.17
N ARG A 469 10.55 -13.17 15.90
CA ARG A 469 11.62 -13.82 15.14
C ARG A 469 12.43 -12.75 14.41
N ILE A 470 13.76 -12.78 14.53
CA ILE A 470 14.67 -11.88 13.85
C ILE A 470 15.49 -12.66 12.83
N ALA A 471 15.16 -12.52 11.55
CA ALA A 471 15.81 -13.24 10.47
C ALA A 471 16.21 -12.31 9.31
N PRO A 472 17.27 -11.52 9.50
CA PRO A 472 17.69 -10.51 8.52
C PRO A 472 18.22 -11.18 7.25
N CYS A 473 18.00 -10.50 6.13
CA CYS A 473 18.59 -10.81 4.84
C CYS A 473 19.45 -9.62 4.40
N PRO A 474 20.73 -9.55 4.83
CA PRO A 474 21.63 -8.47 4.43
C PRO A 474 21.83 -8.37 2.92
N GLY A 475 21.88 -9.51 2.22
CA GLY A 475 21.96 -9.58 0.76
C GLY A 475 23.04 -8.68 0.16
N GLY A 476 22.69 -7.94 -0.89
CA GLY A 476 23.59 -7.04 -1.62
C GLY A 476 23.77 -5.63 -1.03
N ILE A 477 23.37 -5.36 0.23
CA ILE A 477 23.52 -4.02 0.84
C ILE A 477 24.49 -4.02 2.03
N GLU A 478 25.41 -3.06 2.06
CA GLU A 478 26.48 -2.98 3.08
C GLU A 478 25.96 -2.84 4.52
N CYS A 479 24.95 -2.00 4.75
CA CYS A 479 24.38 -1.81 6.08
C CYS A 479 22.91 -1.38 6.02
N ALA A 480 22.17 -1.70 7.08
CA ALA A 480 20.85 -1.16 7.31
C ALA A 480 20.57 -1.03 8.81
N THR A 481 19.69 -0.09 9.15
CA THR A 481 19.13 0.09 10.49
C THR A 481 17.68 0.50 10.40
N GLY A 482 16.86 0.00 11.31
CA GLY A 482 15.49 0.46 11.43
C GLY A 482 14.79 -0.06 12.67
N SER A 483 13.60 0.47 12.90
CA SER A 483 12.76 0.09 14.03
C SER A 483 11.28 0.07 13.67
N LEU A 484 10.52 -0.75 14.39
CA LEU A 484 9.06 -0.79 14.39
C LEU A 484 8.56 -0.64 15.83
N LEU A 485 7.50 0.13 16.04
CA LEU A 485 6.70 0.06 17.27
C LEU A 485 5.59 -0.97 17.06
N LEU A 486 5.80 -2.17 17.60
CA LEU A 486 4.85 -3.29 17.52
C LEU A 486 3.96 -3.31 18.79
N PRO A 487 2.87 -4.10 18.82
CA PRO A 487 2.04 -4.24 20.04
C PRO A 487 2.84 -4.68 21.27
N CYS A 488 3.88 -5.48 21.06
CA CYS A 488 4.79 -5.92 22.12
C CYS A 488 5.83 -4.87 22.57
N GLY A 489 5.88 -3.70 21.92
CA GLY A 489 6.88 -2.65 22.14
C GLY A 489 7.79 -2.42 20.93
N ARG A 490 8.76 -1.51 21.07
CA ARG A 490 9.70 -1.16 20.00
C ARG A 490 10.75 -2.25 19.79
N VAL A 491 10.90 -2.69 18.54
CA VAL A 491 11.98 -3.57 18.09
C VAL A 491 12.87 -2.80 17.13
N SER A 492 14.17 -2.83 17.35
CA SER A 492 15.16 -2.19 16.47
C SER A 492 16.19 -3.21 16.01
N VAL A 493 16.55 -3.18 14.73
CA VAL A 493 17.60 -4.01 14.14
C VAL A 493 18.56 -3.13 13.37
N SER A 494 19.84 -3.39 13.52
CA SER A 494 20.90 -2.88 12.66
C SER A 494 21.86 -4.00 12.29
N PHE A 495 22.32 -3.99 11.04
CA PHE A 495 23.43 -4.81 10.61
C PHE A 495 24.42 -4.02 9.76
N GLU A 496 25.67 -4.46 9.78
CA GLU A 496 26.74 -3.96 8.92
C GLU A 496 27.60 -5.14 8.46
N GLN A 497 27.71 -5.29 7.14
CA GLN A 497 28.55 -6.28 6.48
C GLN A 497 30.01 -5.85 6.58
N GLN A 498 30.84 -6.77 7.04
CA GLN A 498 32.30 -6.67 7.04
C GLN A 498 32.84 -7.68 6.02
N LYS A 499 34.16 -7.68 5.81
CA LYS A 499 34.80 -8.49 4.76
C LYS A 499 34.44 -9.98 4.81
N ASP A 500 34.39 -10.56 6.01
CA ASP A 500 34.17 -12.00 6.23
C ASP A 500 33.13 -12.27 7.34
N ALA A 501 32.38 -11.25 7.77
CA ALA A 501 31.46 -11.34 8.92
C ALA A 501 30.34 -10.30 8.82
N VAL A 502 29.26 -10.48 9.58
CA VAL A 502 28.19 -9.47 9.72
C VAL A 502 28.01 -9.13 11.19
N SER A 503 28.09 -7.84 11.49
CA SER A 503 27.80 -7.33 12.83
C SER A 503 26.32 -6.99 12.97
N PHE A 504 25.72 -7.36 14.09
CA PHE A 504 24.32 -7.11 14.41
C PHE A 504 24.20 -6.35 15.74
N ALA A 505 23.29 -5.38 15.77
CA ALA A 505 22.81 -4.72 16.98
C ALA A 505 21.27 -4.75 16.97
N ILE A 506 20.69 -5.51 17.90
CA ILE A 506 19.25 -5.77 17.97
C ILE A 506 18.74 -5.38 19.35
N THR A 507 17.70 -4.54 19.42
CA THR A 507 17.04 -4.17 20.67
C THR A 507 15.63 -4.73 20.68
N LEU A 508 15.31 -5.49 21.72
CA LEU A 508 13.98 -6.03 21.98
C LEU A 508 13.32 -5.31 23.17
N PRO A 509 11.98 -5.26 23.23
CA PRO A 509 11.28 -4.81 24.44
C PRO A 509 11.71 -5.61 25.67
N GLU A 510 11.74 -4.96 26.84
CA GLU A 510 12.03 -5.64 28.10
C GLU A 510 11.07 -6.82 28.34
N GLY A 511 11.61 -7.94 28.82
CA GLY A 511 10.86 -9.18 29.06
C GLY A 511 10.43 -9.94 27.80
N LYS A 512 10.76 -9.48 26.59
CA LYS A 512 10.56 -10.23 25.35
C LYS A 512 11.83 -11.00 24.96
N THR A 513 11.63 -12.12 24.27
CA THR A 513 12.70 -12.89 23.63
C THR A 513 12.40 -13.05 22.15
N ALA A 514 13.42 -13.26 21.33
CA ALA A 514 13.24 -13.56 19.91
C ALA A 514 14.20 -14.64 19.44
N ALA A 515 13.74 -15.50 18.53
CA ALA A 515 14.63 -16.40 17.81
C ALA A 515 15.36 -15.61 16.72
N PHE A 516 16.69 -15.51 16.81
CA PHE A 516 17.55 -15.02 15.74
C PHE A 516 17.93 -16.16 14.81
N VAL A 517 17.78 -15.95 13.50
CA VAL A 517 18.14 -16.94 12.47
C VAL A 517 18.84 -16.25 11.30
N TRP A 518 20.08 -16.60 11.03
CA TRP A 518 20.80 -16.16 9.84
C TRP A 518 21.73 -17.27 9.32
N GLY A 519 21.48 -17.75 8.09
CA GLY A 519 22.19 -18.92 7.55
C GLY A 519 22.04 -20.15 8.45
N LYS A 520 23.16 -20.69 8.95
CA LYS A 520 23.18 -21.80 9.92
C LYS A 520 23.26 -21.33 11.38
N HIS A 521 23.27 -20.03 11.61
CA HIS A 521 23.40 -19.45 12.94
C HIS A 521 22.03 -19.20 13.55
N ASP A 522 21.81 -19.82 14.69
CA ASP A 522 20.64 -19.64 15.54
C ASP A 522 21.05 -19.11 16.92
N ARG A 523 20.25 -18.20 17.47
CA ARG A 523 20.47 -17.65 18.81
C ARG A 523 19.16 -17.21 19.43
N LEU A 524 18.99 -17.44 20.72
CA LEU A 524 17.92 -16.79 21.49
C LEU A 524 18.38 -15.39 21.92
N LEU A 525 17.66 -14.36 21.48
CA LEU A 525 17.85 -12.98 21.91
C LEU A 525 17.02 -12.69 23.17
N GLN A 526 17.55 -11.85 24.04
CA GLN A 526 16.90 -11.43 25.29
C GLN A 526 16.38 -9.99 25.19
N GLY A 527 15.53 -9.58 26.13
CA GLY A 527 15.07 -8.20 26.26
C GLY A 527 16.26 -7.24 26.41
N GLY A 528 16.10 -6.02 25.88
CA GLY A 528 17.18 -5.04 25.82
C GLY A 528 18.12 -5.24 24.62
N GLU A 529 19.35 -4.76 24.74
CA GLU A 529 20.31 -4.69 23.64
C GLU A 529 21.13 -5.99 23.49
N ASN A 530 21.16 -6.51 22.26
CA ASN A 530 21.92 -7.70 21.86
C ASN A 530 22.89 -7.30 20.75
N ARG A 531 24.21 -7.39 21.02
CA ARG A 531 25.28 -7.10 20.04
C ARG A 531 26.14 -8.33 19.80
N PHE A 532 26.40 -8.65 18.54
CA PHE A 532 27.26 -9.76 18.17
C PHE A 532 27.72 -9.69 16.72
N ILE A 533 28.72 -10.50 16.39
CA ILE A 533 29.25 -10.67 15.04
C ILE A 533 29.05 -12.14 14.68
N VAL A 534 28.62 -12.40 13.46
CA VAL A 534 28.46 -13.74 12.90
C VAL A 534 29.41 -13.96 11.74
#